data_AF-R7LAP7-F1
#
_entry.id   AF-R7LAP7-F1
#
_cell.length_a   1.000
_cell.length_b   1.000
_cell.length_c   1.000
_cell.angle_alpha   90.00
_cell.angle_beta   90.00
_cell.angle_gamma   90.00
#
_symmetry.space_group_name_H-M   'P 1'
#
loop_
_entity.id
_entity.type
_entity.pdbx_description
1 polymer ?
#
loop_
_entity_poly.entity_id
_entity_poly.type
_entity_poly.pdbx_seq_one_letter_code
_entity_poly.pdbx_strand_id
1 'polypeptide(L)' 'MKEAFERDLISEALRSTRGNAAAAARILNLSQRILNYKIKNYSINTAWFKNQK' A
#
# COMPACT_ATOMS: atom_id res chain seq x y z
N MET A 1 8.12 12.39 10.91
CA MET A 1 7.15 11.53 11.60
C MET A 1 5.97 11.12 10.70
N LYS A 2 5.41 12.01 9.87
CA LYS A 2 4.22 11.73 9.02
C LYS A 2 4.44 10.72 7.88
N GLU A 3 5.56 10.79 7.18
CA GLU A 3 5.80 9.98 5.97
C GLU A 3 6.09 8.51 6.27
N ALA A 4 6.89 8.23 7.31
CA ALA A 4 7.17 6.86 7.74
C ALA A 4 5.90 6.14 8.18
N PHE A 5 5.05 6.81 8.96
CA PHE A 5 3.77 6.28 9.39
C PHE A 5 2.85 5.95 8.21
N GLU A 6 2.74 6.85 7.24
CA GLU A 6 1.91 6.62 6.06
C GLU A 6 2.47 5.47 5.20
N ARG A 7 3.79 5.37 5.04
CA ARG A 7 4.45 4.27 4.33
C ARG A 7 4.20 2.92 5.02
N ASP A 8 4.25 2.88 6.34
CA ASP A 8 3.98 1.66 7.13
C ASP A 8 2.50 1.26 7.00
N LEU A 9 1.57 2.21 7.08
CA LEU A 9 0.14 1.97 6.91
C LEU A 9 -0.18 1.38 5.52
N ILE A 10 0.44 1.94 4.47
CA ILE A 10 0.29 1.43 3.09
C ILE A 10 0.90 0.04 2.96
N SER A 11 2.07 -0.19 3.56
CA SER A 11 2.74 -1.49 3.52
C SER A 11 1.93 -2.57 4.21
N GLU A 12 1.29 -2.25 5.34
CA GLU A 12 0.44 -3.20 6.07
C GLU A 12 -0.84 -3.53 5.31
N ALA A 13 -1.49 -2.52 4.71
CA ALA A 13 -2.64 -2.74 3.84
C ALA A 13 -2.27 -3.61 2.62
N LEU A 14 -1.10 -3.38 2.01
CA LEU A 14 -0.60 -4.20 0.90
C LEU A 14 -0.25 -5.63 1.34
N ARG A 15 0.31 -5.82 2.54
CA ARG A 15 0.57 -7.14 3.12
C ARG A 15 -0.73 -7.92 3.29
N SER A 16 -1.74 -7.28 3.88
CA SER A 16 -3.07 -7.88 4.09
C SER A 16 -3.79 -8.25 2.79
N THR A 17 -3.47 -7.58 1.67
CA THR A 17 -4.13 -7.81 0.37
C THR A 17 -3.24 -8.49 -0.66
N ARG A 18 -2.09 -9.03 -0.25
CA ARG A 18 -1.11 -9.70 -1.13
C ARG A 18 -0.67 -8.84 -2.31
N GLY A 19 -0.43 -7.55 -2.05
CA GLY A 19 0.00 -6.56 -3.04
C GLY A 19 -1.12 -6.03 -3.93
N ASN A 20 -2.39 -6.33 -3.66
CA ASN A 20 -3.51 -5.77 -4.42
C ASN A 20 -3.81 -4.32 -3.99
N ALA A 21 -3.34 -3.36 -4.79
CA ALA A 21 -3.51 -1.93 -4.53
C ALA A 21 -4.98 -1.48 -4.49
N ALA A 22 -5.87 -2.08 -5.30
CA ALA A 22 -7.29 -1.73 -5.27
C ALA A 22 -7.95 -2.16 -3.95
N ALA A 23 -7.58 -3.34 -3.45
CA ALA A 23 -8.06 -3.83 -2.16
C ALA A 23 -7.44 -3.05 -0.99
N ALA A 24 -6.13 -2.75 -1.04
CA ALA A 24 -5.47 -1.96 -0.01
C ALA A 24 -6.06 -0.54 0.07
N ALA A 25 -6.45 0.05 -1.06
CA ALA A 25 -7.09 1.36 -1.09
C ALA A 25 -8.44 1.34 -0.37
N ARG A 26 -9.24 0.27 -0.53
CA ARG A 26 -10.50 0.09 0.20
C ARG A 26 -10.28 -0.03 1.71
N ILE A 27 -9.26 -0.77 2.16
CA ILE A 27 -8.91 -0.87 3.59
C ILE A 27 -8.57 0.51 4.18
N LEU A 28 -7.85 1.32 3.42
CA LEU A 28 -7.41 2.65 3.86
C LEU A 28 -8.44 3.76 3.62
N ASN A 29 -9.64 3.44 3.13
CA ASN A 29 -10.65 4.41 2.70
C ASN A 29 -10.11 5.46 1.71
N LEU A 30 -9.24 5.04 0.80
CA LEU A 30 -8.67 5.84 -0.27
C LEU A 30 -9.18 5.38 -1.64
N SER A 31 -9.05 6.26 -2.64
CA SER A 31 -9.16 5.81 -4.03
C SER A 31 -7.89 5.07 -4.45
N GLN A 32 -8.04 4.11 -5.36
CA GLN A 32 -6.89 3.39 -5.93
C GLN A 32 -5.89 4.35 -6.59
N ARG A 33 -6.36 5.45 -7.19
CA ARG A 33 -5.49 6.48 -7.79
C ARG A 33 -4.61 7.16 -6.74
N ILE A 34 -5.19 7.56 -5.61
CA ILE A 34 -4.44 8.19 -4.50
C ILE A 34 -3.42 7.19 -3.96
N LEU A 35 -3.82 5.94 -3.74
CA LEU A 35 -2.90 4.92 -3.24
C LEU A 35 -1.74 4.67 -4.22
N ASN A 36 -2.02 4.52 -5.51
CA ASN A 36 -0.98 4.31 -6.52
C ASN A 36 0.02 5.48 -6.58
N TYR A 37 -0.46 6.71 -6.43
CA TYR A 37 0.41 7.89 -6.31
C TYR A 37 1.33 7.79 -5.10
N LYS A 38 0.79 7.43 -3.93
CA LYS A 38 1.57 7.26 -2.70
C LYS A 38 2.57 6.10 -2.82
N ILE A 39 2.17 4.97 -3.39
CA ILE A 39 3.05 3.82 -3.67
C ILE A 39 4.25 4.27 -4.53
N LYS A 40 4.00 5.05 -5.59
CA LYS A 40 5.06 5.58 -6.45
C LYS A 40 5.95 6.57 -5.70
N ASN A 41 5.37 7.50 -4.95
CA ASN A 41 6.10 8.53 -4.21
C ASN A 41 6.98 7.94 -3.09
N TYR A 42 6.52 6.87 -2.44
CA TYR A 42 7.27 6.17 -1.38
C TYR A 42 8.12 5.00 -1.91
N SER A 43 8.20 4.83 -3.23
CA SER A 43 8.94 3.74 -3.89
C SER A 43 8.62 2.36 -3.31
N ILE A 44 7.35 2.10 -3.01
CA ILE A 44 6.90 0.83 -2.43
C ILE A 44 6.79 -0.21 -3.55
N ASN A 45 7.52 -1.32 -3.44
CA ASN A 45 7.42 -2.41 -4.39
C ASN A 45 6.28 -3.37 -4.00
N THR A 46 5.15 -3.26 -4.70
CA THR A 46 3.96 -4.09 -4.43
C THR A 46 4.19 -5.59 -4.68
N ALA A 47 5.16 -5.95 -5.52
CA ALA A 47 5.46 -7.35 -5.83
C ALA A 47 6.00 -8.12 -4.62
N TRP A 48 6.65 -7.45 -3.68
CA TRP A 48 7.18 -8.08 -2.46
C TRP A 48 6.08 -8.66 -1.56
N PHE A 49 4.86 -8.13 -1.66
CA PHE A 49 3.73 -8.59 -0.85
C PHE A 49 2.97 -9.77 -1.48
N LYS A 50 3.24 -10.13 -2.74
CA LYS A 50 2.50 -11.19 -3.45
C LYS A 50 2.78 -12.59 -2.92
N ASN A 51 3.94 -12.82 -2.29
CA ASN A 51 4.42 -14.15 -1.92
C ASN A 51 4.47 -14.39 -0.40
N GLN A 52 3.75 -13.60 0.39
CA GLN A 52 3.68 -13.80 1.83
C GLN A 52 2.59 -14.83 2.13
N LYS A 53 3.02 -16.02 2.54
CA LYS A 53 2.18 -17.14 3.00
C LYS A 53 2.25 -17.23 4.51
#